data_AF-A0A326U621-F1
#
_entry.id   AF-A0A326U621-F1
#
_cell.length_a   1.000
_cell.length_b   1.000
_cell.length_c   1.000
_cell.angle_alpha   90.00
_cell.angle_beta   90.00
_cell.angle_gamma   90.00
#
_symmetry.space_group_name_H-M   'P 1'
#
loop_
_entity.id
_entity.type
_entity.pdbx_description
1 polymer ?
#
loop_
_entity_poly.entity_id
_entity_poly.type
_entity_poly.pdbx_seq_one_letter_code
_entity_poly.pdbx_strand_id
1 'polypeptide(L)'
;MNEPAQERPSIPAAEQETTHPVSPQPDTVPAIPEKQPTPQKPQPAGSGKKVRIALISGLIAGILNALVTLLITLTNASTFLIARQQIAADRLTVKIALALVGWQAGILLASLLLGLATGWITGKITRLRWLGFLGGALAGAIYSLAIFLASSFPSYPGNLSVVSEPFSIARLLISALLLGLWALGGGLVGLFGAWVATVSLSTRKQP
;
A
#
# COMPACT_ATOMS: atom_id res chain seq x y z
N MET A 1 22.75 74.51 -84.95
CA MET A 1 23.17 73.50 -85.94
C MET A 1 23.96 72.45 -85.17
N ASN A 2 23.50 71.21 -85.27
CA ASN A 2 23.97 69.95 -84.68
C ASN A 2 23.57 69.61 -83.24
N GLU A 3 22.65 68.65 -83.23
CA GLU A 3 22.09 67.75 -82.22
C GLU A 3 23.10 66.72 -81.65
N PRO A 4 22.69 65.96 -80.62
CA PRO A 4 23.52 65.21 -79.66
C PRO A 4 23.62 63.70 -79.96
N ALA A 5 24.40 62.95 -79.17
CA ALA A 5 24.16 61.53 -78.92
C ALA A 5 24.92 61.04 -77.67
N GLN A 6 24.15 60.64 -76.67
CA GLN A 6 24.54 59.89 -75.48
C GLN A 6 23.92 58.49 -75.59
N GLU A 7 24.56 57.50 -74.95
CA GLU A 7 24.17 56.08 -74.73
C GLU A 7 24.78 54.98 -75.64
N ARG A 8 25.74 54.24 -75.01
CA ARG A 8 25.91 52.77 -74.83
C ARG A 8 25.82 51.82 -76.07
N PRO A 9 26.18 50.52 -75.97
CA PRO A 9 27.06 49.77 -75.05
C PRO A 9 28.08 48.87 -75.81
N SER A 10 29.03 48.25 -75.10
CA SER A 10 29.66 47.00 -75.60
C SER A 10 30.12 46.08 -74.47
N ILE A 11 29.72 44.81 -74.61
CA ILE A 11 29.92 43.65 -73.74
C ILE A 11 31.27 42.99 -74.08
N PRO A 12 31.95 42.36 -73.12
CA PRO A 12 32.30 40.93 -73.26
C PRO A 12 31.88 40.16 -71.99
N ALA A 13 31.02 39.16 -72.06
CA ALA A 13 31.32 37.77 -72.44
C ALA A 13 32.29 37.09 -71.45
N ALA A 14 31.73 36.41 -70.45
CA ALA A 14 32.27 35.16 -69.91
C ALA A 14 31.20 34.48 -69.04
N GLU A 15 30.64 33.38 -69.56
CA GLU A 15 30.10 32.30 -68.76
C GLU A 15 31.20 31.70 -67.87
N GLN A 16 30.86 31.43 -66.60
CA GLN A 16 31.24 30.24 -65.83
C GLN A 16 30.52 30.37 -64.47
N GLU A 17 29.35 29.76 -64.33
CA GLU A 17 29.15 28.41 -63.76
C GLU A 17 29.15 28.40 -62.21
N THR A 18 28.04 27.87 -61.69
CA THR A 18 27.85 27.26 -60.37
C THR A 18 28.14 28.07 -59.09
N THR A 19 27.09 28.63 -58.46
CA THR A 19 26.46 28.04 -57.25
C THR A 19 25.33 28.91 -56.69
N HIS A 20 24.27 28.23 -56.26
CA HIS A 20 23.04 28.77 -55.68
C HIS A 20 23.24 29.45 -54.30
N PRO A 21 22.27 30.28 -53.86
CA PRO A 21 22.49 31.37 -52.92
C PRO A 21 22.58 30.97 -51.44
N VAL A 22 23.41 31.74 -50.76
CA VAL A 22 23.42 32.01 -49.31
C VAL A 22 21.99 32.25 -48.80
N SER A 23 21.59 31.46 -47.81
CA SER A 23 20.50 31.81 -46.90
C SER A 23 21.13 32.21 -45.55
N PRO A 24 20.76 33.36 -44.96
CA PRO A 24 21.38 33.89 -43.75
C PRO A 24 20.95 33.06 -42.53
N GLN A 25 21.93 32.51 -41.81
CA GLN A 25 21.73 31.91 -40.50
C GLN A 25 21.67 33.04 -39.45
N PRO A 26 20.56 33.24 -38.73
CA PRO A 26 20.46 34.23 -37.67
C PRO A 26 21.02 33.66 -36.36
N ASP A 27 21.75 34.52 -35.66
CA ASP A 27 21.88 34.63 -34.21
C ASP A 27 22.29 33.38 -33.41
N THR A 28 23.51 33.47 -32.90
CA THR A 28 24.07 32.63 -31.85
C THR A 28 23.20 32.72 -30.58
N VAL A 29 22.29 31.76 -30.41
CA VAL A 29 21.59 31.52 -29.14
C VAL A 29 22.62 31.04 -28.12
N PRO A 30 22.78 31.69 -26.95
CA PRO A 30 23.63 31.18 -25.89
C PRO A 30 23.06 29.84 -25.40
N ALA A 31 23.88 28.78 -25.48
CA ALA A 31 23.53 27.47 -24.97
C ALA A 31 23.13 27.57 -23.49
N ILE A 32 21.85 27.37 -23.20
CA ILE A 32 21.36 27.12 -21.84
C ILE A 32 22.02 25.81 -21.40
N PRO A 33 22.78 25.76 -20.30
CA PRO A 33 23.34 24.51 -19.83
C PRO A 33 22.19 23.59 -19.44
N GLU A 34 21.95 22.58 -20.28
CA GLU A 34 21.01 21.51 -20.04
C GLU A 34 21.46 20.79 -18.78
N LYS A 35 20.77 21.08 -17.67
CA LYS A 35 21.04 20.48 -16.36
C LYS A 35 20.65 19.01 -16.45
N GLN A 36 21.61 18.16 -16.84
CA GLN A 36 21.49 16.71 -16.79
C GLN A 36 20.83 16.30 -15.46
N PRO A 37 19.68 15.60 -15.47
CA PRO A 37 19.18 14.95 -14.27
C PRO A 37 20.18 13.85 -13.96
N THR A 38 21.05 14.10 -12.99
CA THR A 38 21.88 13.07 -12.40
C THR A 38 20.94 11.92 -12.01
N PRO A 39 21.24 10.66 -12.38
CA PRO A 39 20.48 9.53 -11.88
C PRO A 39 20.59 9.55 -10.36
N GLN A 40 19.54 9.99 -9.67
CA GLN A 40 19.46 9.92 -8.23
C GLN A 40 19.45 8.44 -7.85
N LYS A 41 20.64 7.88 -7.63
CA LYS A 41 20.81 6.64 -6.88
C LYS A 41 20.17 6.87 -5.49
N PRO A 42 19.10 6.15 -5.10
CA PRO A 42 18.53 6.36 -3.78
C PRO A 42 19.54 5.93 -2.72
N GLN A 43 19.99 6.87 -1.90
CA GLN A 43 20.87 6.65 -0.75
C GLN A 43 20.29 5.57 0.20
N PRO A 44 21.04 4.52 0.57
CA PRO A 44 20.54 3.42 1.40
C PRO A 44 20.80 3.55 2.92
N ALA A 45 21.05 4.75 3.47
CA ALA A 45 21.39 4.88 4.91
C ALA A 45 20.18 5.20 5.83
N GLY A 46 19.07 5.71 5.30
CA GLY A 46 17.90 6.13 6.08
C GLY A 46 16.67 5.20 5.99
N SER A 47 16.68 4.22 5.08
CA SER A 47 15.53 3.35 4.80
C SER A 47 15.31 2.29 5.88
N GLY A 48 16.39 1.73 6.45
CA GLY A 48 16.31 0.66 7.44
C GLY A 48 15.57 1.05 8.72
N LYS A 49 15.77 2.26 9.23
CA LYS A 49 15.05 2.76 10.42
C LYS A 49 13.54 2.87 10.17
N LYS A 50 13.15 3.36 8.98
CA LYS A 50 11.74 3.52 8.60
C LYS A 50 11.04 2.17 8.40
N VAL A 51 11.73 1.21 7.78
CA VAL A 51 11.25 -0.18 7.66
C VAL A 51 11.10 -0.81 9.04
N ARG A 52 12.10 -0.69 9.93
CA ARG A 52 12.02 -1.20 11.30
C ARG A 52 10.82 -0.62 12.06
N ILE A 53 10.55 0.67 11.94
CA ILE A 53 9.38 1.30 12.59
C ILE A 53 8.07 0.69 12.08
N ALA A 54 7.94 0.49 10.77
CA ALA A 54 6.75 -0.15 10.17
C ALA A 54 6.58 -1.61 10.63
N LEU A 55 7.68 -2.36 10.74
CA LEU A 55 7.65 -3.74 11.24
C LEU A 55 7.28 -3.79 12.73
N ILE A 56 7.85 -2.92 13.55
CA ILE A 56 7.54 -2.86 14.99
C ILE A 56 6.09 -2.43 15.22
N SER A 57 5.59 -1.44 14.49
CA SER A 57 4.19 -0.99 14.62
C SER A 57 3.22 -2.08 14.19
N GLY A 58 3.50 -2.76 13.08
CA GLY A 58 2.72 -3.91 12.62
C GLY A 58 2.74 -5.07 13.62
N LEU A 59 3.90 -5.38 14.19
CA LEU A 59 4.06 -6.41 15.21
C LEU A 59 3.22 -6.13 16.45
N ILE A 60 3.34 -4.93 17.01
CA ILE A 60 2.60 -4.52 18.22
C ILE A 60 1.09 -4.57 17.95
N ALA A 61 0.63 -4.06 16.82
CA ALA A 61 -0.80 -4.07 16.52
C ALA A 61 -1.35 -5.46 16.22
N GLY A 62 -0.59 -6.33 15.54
CA GLY A 62 -0.98 -7.72 15.33
C GLY A 62 -1.15 -8.46 16.65
N ILE A 63 -0.20 -8.30 17.57
CA ILE A 63 -0.27 -8.89 18.92
C ILE A 63 -1.45 -8.33 19.70
N LEU A 64 -1.63 -7.01 19.72
CA LEU A 64 -2.72 -6.36 20.44
C LEU A 64 -4.08 -6.81 19.90
N ASN A 65 -4.23 -6.90 18.58
CA ASN A 65 -5.45 -7.38 17.95
C ASN A 65 -5.75 -8.84 18.34
N ALA A 66 -4.73 -9.71 18.30
CA ALA A 66 -4.87 -11.10 18.72
C ALA A 66 -5.28 -11.22 20.19
N LEU A 67 -4.67 -10.43 21.09
CA LEU A 67 -5.00 -10.41 22.51
C LEU A 67 -6.44 -9.96 22.75
N VAL A 68 -6.88 -8.88 22.09
CA VAL A 68 -8.27 -8.40 22.20
C VAL A 68 -9.26 -9.48 21.75
N THR A 69 -9.00 -10.11 20.60
CA THR A 69 -9.85 -11.20 20.10
C THR A 69 -9.90 -12.38 21.07
N LEU A 70 -8.74 -12.82 21.58
CA LEU A 70 -8.66 -13.90 22.56
C LEU A 70 -9.44 -13.55 23.84
N LEU A 71 -9.30 -12.33 24.35
CA LEU A 71 -10.01 -11.86 25.54
C LEU A 71 -11.53 -11.88 25.33
N ILE A 72 -12.00 -11.40 24.17
CA ILE A 72 -13.43 -11.41 23.82
C ILE A 72 -13.93 -12.85 23.76
N THR A 73 -13.21 -13.74 23.09
CA THR A 73 -13.60 -15.16 22.98
C THR A 73 -13.64 -15.84 24.35
N LEU A 74 -12.65 -15.60 25.21
CA LEU A 74 -12.60 -16.20 26.55
C LEU A 74 -13.67 -15.65 27.48
N THR A 75 -13.93 -14.33 27.45
CA THR A 75 -14.97 -13.70 28.28
C THR A 75 -16.37 -14.19 27.88
N ASN A 76 -16.56 -14.52 26.59
CA ASN A 76 -17.82 -15.04 26.06
C ASN A 76 -17.81 -16.56 25.87
N ALA A 77 -16.88 -17.28 26.52
CA ALA A 77 -16.67 -18.71 26.30
C ALA A 77 -17.94 -19.56 26.47
N SER A 78 -18.83 -19.18 27.39
CA SER A 78 -20.12 -19.84 27.60
C SER A 78 -21.02 -19.78 26.36
N THR A 79 -21.11 -18.63 25.70
CA THR A 79 -21.90 -18.47 24.46
C THR A 79 -21.30 -19.28 23.32
N PHE A 80 -19.98 -19.31 23.20
CA PHE A 80 -19.29 -20.12 22.20
C PHE A 80 -19.50 -21.64 22.43
N LEU A 81 -19.54 -22.08 23.69
CA LEU A 81 -19.84 -23.47 24.04
C LEU A 81 -21.27 -23.86 23.66
N ILE A 82 -22.25 -23.00 23.98
CA ILE A 82 -23.65 -23.21 23.59
C ILE A 82 -23.77 -23.24 22.06
N ALA A 83 -23.10 -22.32 21.36
CA ALA A 83 -23.07 -22.31 19.91
C ALA A 83 -22.49 -23.61 19.35
N ARG A 84 -21.37 -24.11 19.87
CA ARG A 84 -20.76 -25.38 19.44
C ARG A 84 -21.72 -26.56 19.61
N GLN A 85 -22.43 -26.64 20.74
CA GLN A 85 -23.42 -27.68 20.98
C GLN A 85 -24.61 -27.58 20.01
N GLN A 86 -25.08 -26.37 19.72
CA GLN A 86 -26.17 -26.16 18.76
C GLN A 86 -25.77 -26.45 17.32
N ILE A 87 -24.53 -26.13 16.93
CA ILE A 87 -23.97 -26.49 15.61
C ILE A 87 -23.88 -28.01 15.48
N ALA A 88 -23.40 -28.70 16.53
CA ALA A 88 -23.32 -30.17 16.54
C ALA A 88 -24.69 -30.85 16.39
N ALA A 89 -25.74 -30.22 16.93
CA ALA A 89 -27.11 -30.70 16.86
C ALA A 89 -27.90 -30.20 15.63
N ASP A 90 -27.26 -29.44 14.73
CA ASP A 90 -27.89 -28.75 13.58
C ASP A 90 -29.12 -27.91 13.95
N ARG A 91 -29.05 -27.25 15.12
CA ARG A 91 -30.13 -26.44 15.72
C ARG A 91 -29.63 -25.05 16.09
N LEU A 92 -28.88 -24.43 15.19
CA LEU A 92 -28.36 -23.09 15.43
C LEU A 92 -29.50 -22.08 15.53
N THR A 93 -29.70 -21.53 16.73
CA THR A 93 -30.77 -20.55 16.96
C THR A 93 -30.36 -19.20 16.37
N VAL A 94 -31.31 -18.48 15.74
CA VAL A 94 -31.09 -17.15 15.15
C VAL A 94 -30.42 -16.18 16.14
N LYS A 95 -30.81 -16.21 17.42
CA LYS A 95 -30.21 -15.38 18.47
C LYS A 95 -28.70 -15.61 18.63
N ILE A 96 -28.26 -16.87 18.62
CA ILE A 96 -26.85 -17.24 18.79
C ILE A 96 -26.07 -16.98 17.51
N ALA A 97 -26.66 -17.26 16.35
CA ALA A 97 -26.08 -16.89 15.06
C ALA A 97 -25.83 -15.38 14.95
N LEU A 98 -26.83 -14.56 15.30
CA LEU A 98 -26.72 -13.11 15.27
C LEU A 98 -25.67 -12.60 16.26
N ALA A 99 -25.59 -13.22 17.43
CA ALA A 99 -24.58 -12.87 18.42
C ALA A 99 -23.16 -13.19 17.91
N LEU A 100 -22.93 -14.38 17.34
CA LEU A 100 -21.66 -14.75 16.69
C LEU A 100 -21.26 -13.77 15.57
N VAL A 101 -22.21 -13.42 14.69
CA VAL A 101 -21.98 -12.44 13.64
C VAL A 101 -21.63 -11.07 14.24
N GLY A 102 -22.34 -10.63 15.28
CA GLY A 102 -22.06 -9.39 15.98
C GLY A 102 -20.65 -9.36 16.58
N TRP A 103 -20.22 -10.44 17.23
CA TRP A 103 -18.85 -10.55 17.75
C TRP A 103 -17.81 -10.52 16.63
N GLN A 104 -18.04 -11.27 15.55
CA GLN A 104 -17.13 -11.29 14.41
C GLN A 104 -17.02 -9.92 13.75
N ALA A 105 -18.13 -9.21 13.61
CA ALA A 105 -18.18 -7.84 13.10
C ALA A 105 -17.42 -6.87 14.01
N GLY A 106 -17.57 -7.00 15.34
CA GLY A 106 -16.81 -6.21 16.31
C GLY A 106 -15.30 -6.43 16.22
N ILE A 107 -14.87 -7.68 16.08
CA ILE A 107 -13.45 -8.04 15.88
C ILE A 107 -12.94 -7.47 14.55
N LEU A 108 -13.72 -7.57 13.48
CA LEU A 108 -13.36 -7.00 12.18
C LEU A 108 -13.21 -5.47 12.26
N LEU A 109 -14.13 -4.80 12.94
CA LEU A 109 -14.07 -3.35 13.13
C LEU A 109 -12.85 -2.93 13.96
N ALA A 110 -12.57 -3.63 15.07
CA ALA A 110 -11.37 -3.40 15.87
C ALA A 110 -10.09 -3.61 15.05
N SER A 111 -10.04 -4.69 14.26
CA SER A 111 -8.92 -4.99 13.36
C SER A 111 -8.70 -3.88 12.33
N LEU A 112 -9.80 -3.36 11.75
CA LEU A 112 -9.75 -2.23 10.82
C LEU A 112 -9.22 -0.97 11.49
N LEU A 113 -9.68 -0.65 12.70
CA LEU A 113 -9.24 0.52 13.44
C LEU A 113 -7.75 0.42 13.81
N LEU A 114 -7.28 -0.74 14.25
CA LEU A 114 -5.86 -0.98 14.54
C LEU A 114 -5.00 -0.90 13.27
N GLY A 115 -5.45 -1.49 12.17
CA GLY A 115 -4.81 -1.38 10.86
C GLY A 115 -4.72 0.07 10.39
N LEU A 116 -5.80 0.84 10.56
CA LEU A 116 -5.86 2.25 10.19
C LEU A 116 -4.91 3.08 11.04
N ALA A 117 -4.91 2.86 12.36
CA ALA A 117 -4.05 3.57 13.31
C ALA A 117 -2.57 3.28 13.03
N THR A 118 -2.20 2.01 12.81
CA THR A 118 -0.82 1.64 12.47
C THR A 118 -0.37 2.23 11.15
N GLY A 119 -1.23 2.19 10.13
CA GLY A 119 -1.01 2.85 8.85
C GLY A 119 -0.78 4.35 9.01
N TRP A 120 -1.63 5.02 9.77
CA TRP A 120 -1.57 6.45 10.03
C TRP A 120 -0.30 6.86 10.78
N ILE A 121 0.04 6.17 11.86
CA ILE A 121 1.27 6.41 12.65
C ILE A 121 2.50 6.20 11.77
N THR A 122 2.55 5.07 11.04
CA THR A 122 3.68 4.74 10.17
C THR A 122 3.81 5.74 9.02
N GLY A 123 2.70 6.17 8.41
CA GLY A 123 2.68 7.17 7.36
C GLY A 123 3.16 8.55 7.83
N LYS A 124 2.79 8.96 9.05
CA LYS A 124 3.21 10.23 9.64
C LYS A 124 4.72 10.27 9.90
N ILE A 125 5.29 9.17 10.40
CA ILE A 125 6.72 9.07 10.74
C ILE A 125 7.59 8.90 9.50
N THR A 126 7.19 7.98 8.62
CA THR A 126 8.07 7.56 7.51
C THR A 126 7.92 8.44 6.27
N ARG A 127 6.75 9.07 6.08
CA ARG A 127 6.29 9.79 4.89
C ARG A 127 6.19 8.94 3.61
N LEU A 128 6.31 7.61 3.71
CA LEU A 128 6.14 6.71 2.56
C LEU A 128 4.88 5.86 2.75
N ARG A 129 4.00 5.88 1.74
CA ARG A 129 2.70 5.20 1.77
C ARG A 129 2.83 3.68 1.83
N TRP A 130 3.80 3.10 1.11
CA TRP A 130 4.01 1.64 1.05
C TRP A 130 4.43 1.03 2.40
N LEU A 131 5.06 1.81 3.30
CA LEU A 131 5.41 1.33 4.63
C LEU A 131 4.18 1.14 5.53
N GLY A 132 3.12 1.92 5.30
CA GLY A 132 1.83 1.70 5.96
C GLY A 132 1.18 0.38 5.54
N PHE A 133 1.31 0.01 4.26
CA PHE A 133 0.88 -1.31 3.78
C PHE A 133 1.66 -2.42 4.46
N LEU A 134 2.99 -2.31 4.55
CA LEU A 134 3.82 -3.34 5.17
C LEU A 134 3.48 -3.54 6.66
N GLY A 135 3.30 -2.45 7.41
CA GLY A 135 2.91 -2.53 8.82
C GLY A 135 1.52 -3.15 9.01
N GLY A 136 0.53 -2.71 8.22
CA GLY A 136 -0.81 -3.27 8.25
C GLY A 136 -0.86 -4.75 7.83
N ALA A 137 -0.08 -5.13 6.81
CA ALA A 137 -0.02 -6.49 6.33
C ALA A 137 0.62 -7.43 7.35
N LEU A 138 1.70 -6.98 8.00
CA LEU A 138 2.33 -7.72 9.08
C LEU A 138 1.39 -7.89 10.27
N ALA A 139 0.64 -6.84 10.64
CA ALA A 139 -0.35 -6.93 11.72
C ALA A 139 -1.43 -7.99 11.41
N GLY A 140 -1.97 -7.99 10.19
CA GLY A 140 -2.94 -8.99 9.74
C GLY A 140 -2.38 -10.41 9.71
N ALA A 141 -1.13 -10.58 9.27
CA ALA A 141 -0.45 -11.87 9.26
C ALA A 141 -0.26 -12.43 10.68
N ILE A 142 0.24 -11.60 11.61
CA ILE A 142 0.46 -11.99 13.01
C ILE A 142 -0.86 -12.33 13.68
N TYR A 143 -1.89 -11.52 13.46
CA TYR A 143 -3.23 -11.80 13.97
C TYR A 143 -3.72 -13.17 13.48
N SER A 144 -3.69 -13.42 12.18
CA SER A 144 -4.15 -14.70 11.61
C SER A 144 -3.33 -15.88 12.14
N LEU A 145 -2.02 -15.71 12.29
CA LEU A 145 -1.15 -16.74 12.84
C LEU A 145 -1.48 -17.04 14.30
N ALA A 146 -1.70 -16.01 15.12
CA ALA A 146 -2.07 -16.17 16.52
C ALA A 146 -3.41 -16.89 16.70
N ILE A 147 -4.42 -16.55 15.88
CA ILE A 147 -5.72 -17.24 15.90
C ILE A 147 -5.58 -18.70 15.43
N PHE A 148 -4.77 -18.96 14.40
CA PHE A 148 -4.49 -20.32 13.97
C PHE A 148 -3.85 -21.14 15.10
N LEU A 149 -2.86 -20.59 15.80
CA LEU A 149 -2.24 -21.23 16.97
C LEU A 149 -3.27 -21.46 18.09
N ALA A 150 -4.10 -20.47 18.41
CA ALA A 150 -5.14 -20.60 19.43
C ALA A 150 -6.17 -21.69 19.09
N SER A 151 -6.58 -21.78 17.81
CA SER A 151 -7.50 -22.81 17.31
C SER A 151 -6.91 -24.23 17.33
N SER A 152 -5.59 -24.36 17.47
CA SER A 152 -4.93 -25.66 17.58
C SER A 152 -5.12 -26.29 18.96
N PHE A 153 -5.52 -25.51 19.98
CA PHE A 153 -5.88 -26.03 21.29
C PHE A 153 -7.31 -26.59 21.28
N PRO A 154 -7.53 -27.89 21.58
CA PRO A 154 -8.86 -28.52 21.53
C PRO A 154 -9.88 -27.89 22.48
N SER A 155 -9.43 -27.35 23.61
CA SER A 155 -10.30 -26.72 24.62
C SER A 155 -10.59 -25.24 24.35
N TYR A 156 -10.08 -24.67 23.25
CA TYR A 156 -10.29 -23.25 22.96
C TYR A 156 -11.74 -22.97 22.54
N PRO A 157 -12.48 -22.06 23.20
CA PRO A 157 -13.90 -21.82 22.92
C PRO A 157 -14.18 -21.33 21.49
N GLY A 158 -13.23 -20.59 20.90
CA GLY A 158 -13.37 -20.11 19.52
C GLY A 158 -13.25 -21.21 18.47
N ASN A 159 -12.86 -22.43 18.86
CA ASN A 159 -12.91 -23.59 17.96
C ASN A 159 -14.33 -24.16 17.94
N LEU A 160 -15.11 -23.74 16.94
CA LEU A 160 -16.47 -24.23 16.72
C LEU A 160 -16.51 -25.60 16.02
N SER A 161 -15.37 -26.17 15.64
CA SER A 161 -15.32 -27.51 15.05
C SER A 161 -15.72 -28.56 16.10
N VAL A 162 -16.74 -29.33 15.77
CA VAL A 162 -17.25 -30.42 16.62
C VAL A 162 -16.28 -31.61 16.59
N VAL A 163 -15.63 -31.83 15.45
CA VAL A 163 -14.60 -32.85 15.25
C VAL A 163 -13.22 -32.22 15.36
N SER A 164 -12.33 -32.83 16.13
CA SER A 164 -10.92 -32.47 16.16
C SER A 164 -10.26 -32.88 14.85
N GLU A 165 -10.25 -31.99 13.86
CA GLU A 165 -9.62 -32.21 12.57
C GLU A 165 -8.10 -32.43 12.76
N PRO A 166 -7.55 -33.59 12.34
CA PRO A 166 -6.11 -33.82 12.35
C PRO A 166 -5.39 -32.81 11.45
N PHE A 167 -4.07 -32.68 11.63
CA PHE A 167 -3.26 -31.78 10.83
C PHE A 167 -3.28 -32.24 9.36
N SER A 168 -4.13 -31.60 8.54
CA SER A 168 -4.35 -31.95 7.13
C SER A 168 -3.83 -30.83 6.21
N ILE A 169 -3.41 -31.22 5.00
CA ILE A 169 -3.00 -30.28 3.93
C ILE A 169 -4.14 -29.30 3.65
N ALA A 170 -5.40 -29.76 3.66
CA ALA A 170 -6.56 -28.90 3.45
C ALA A 170 -6.66 -27.79 4.51
N ARG A 171 -6.45 -28.13 5.79
CA ARG A 171 -6.44 -27.16 6.89
C ARG A 171 -5.30 -26.14 6.73
N LEU A 172 -4.12 -26.59 6.30
CA LEU A 172 -2.98 -25.71 6.07
C LEU A 172 -3.23 -24.75 4.89
N LEU A 173 -3.82 -25.23 3.79
CA LEU A 173 -4.20 -24.40 2.65
C LEU A 173 -5.24 -23.35 3.02
N ILE A 174 -6.29 -23.74 3.73
CA ILE A 174 -7.31 -22.81 4.23
C ILE A 174 -6.66 -21.76 5.15
N SER A 175 -5.80 -22.19 6.07
CA SER A 175 -5.12 -21.28 7.00
C SER A 175 -4.18 -20.31 6.29
N ALA A 176 -3.45 -20.78 5.26
CA ALA A 176 -2.59 -19.94 4.44
C ALA A 176 -3.41 -18.92 3.64
N LEU A 177 -4.56 -19.32 3.11
CA LEU A 177 -5.47 -18.45 2.37
C LEU A 177 -6.08 -17.37 3.28
N LEU A 178 -6.50 -17.75 4.50
CA LEU A 178 -6.93 -16.80 5.52
C LEU A 178 -5.81 -15.85 5.92
N LEU A 179 -4.59 -16.36 6.13
CA LEU A 179 -3.43 -15.53 6.48
C LEU A 179 -3.16 -14.48 5.39
N GLY A 180 -3.19 -14.90 4.12
CA GLY A 180 -3.07 -14.01 2.98
C GLY A 180 -4.19 -12.96 2.93
N LEU A 181 -5.44 -13.37 3.18
CA LEU A 181 -6.59 -12.47 3.18
C LEU A 181 -6.50 -11.42 4.31
N TRP A 182 -6.14 -11.84 5.53
CA TRP A 182 -5.96 -10.95 6.67
C TRP A 182 -4.77 -10.01 6.48
N ALA A 183 -3.66 -10.51 5.95
CA ALA A 183 -2.50 -9.67 5.62
C ALA A 183 -2.85 -8.65 4.52
N LEU A 184 -3.55 -9.07 3.47
CA LEU A 184 -3.96 -8.15 2.41
C LEU A 184 -4.94 -7.10 2.94
N GLY A 185 -5.98 -7.52 3.68
CA GLY A 185 -6.96 -6.62 4.29
C GLY A 185 -6.30 -5.62 5.23
N GLY A 186 -5.45 -6.09 6.15
CA GLY A 186 -4.68 -5.24 7.06
C GLY A 186 -3.76 -4.27 6.31
N GLY A 187 -3.11 -4.75 5.24
CA GLY A 187 -2.25 -3.95 4.38
C GLY A 187 -3.00 -2.83 3.65
N LEU A 188 -4.17 -3.11 3.06
CA LEU A 188 -4.99 -2.10 2.38
C LEU A 188 -5.46 -1.01 3.37
N VAL A 189 -5.93 -1.42 4.54
CA VAL A 189 -6.39 -0.48 5.57
C VAL A 189 -5.21 0.35 6.11
N GLY A 190 -4.05 -0.26 6.30
CA GLY A 190 -2.82 0.43 6.68
C GLY A 190 -2.32 1.40 5.60
N LEU A 191 -2.46 1.04 4.32
CA LEU A 191 -2.15 1.91 3.20
C LEU A 191 -3.07 3.14 3.18
N PHE A 192 -4.37 2.94 3.40
CA PHE A 192 -5.34 4.03 3.50
C PHE A 192 -5.00 4.97 4.66
N GLY A 193 -4.70 4.44 5.85
CA GLY A 193 -4.25 5.24 7.00
C GLY A 193 -2.99 6.06 6.70
N ALA A 194 -2.00 5.45 6.03
CA ALA A 194 -0.78 6.15 5.64
C ALA A 194 -1.04 7.22 4.57
N TRP A 195 -1.96 6.98 3.64
CA TRP A 195 -2.37 7.96 2.64
C TRP A 195 -2.94 9.21 3.31
N VAL A 196 -3.92 9.03 4.21
CA VAL A 196 -4.52 10.13 4.99
C VAL A 196 -3.45 10.91 5.77
N ALA A 197 -2.49 10.21 6.40
CA ALA A 197 -1.39 10.85 7.11
C ALA A 197 -0.53 11.74 6.20
N THR A 198 -0.19 11.25 5.00
CA THR A 198 0.66 11.99 4.06
C THR A 198 -0.04 13.23 3.50
N VAL A 199 -1.34 13.15 3.20
CA VAL A 199 -2.14 14.28 2.70
C VAL A 199 -2.31 15.37 3.77
N SER A 200 -2.53 14.98 5.03
CA SER A 200 -2.63 15.93 6.15
C SER A 200 -1.34 16.74 6.37
N LEU A 201 -0.18 16.18 6.02
CA LEU A 201 1.11 16.86 6.16
C LEU A 201 1.40 17.85 5.01
N SER A 202 0.80 17.67 3.83
CA SER A 202 0.98 18.60 2.71
C SER A 202 0.14 19.87 2.87
N THR A 203 -1.05 19.79 3.46
CA THR A 203 -1.93 20.94 3.67
C THR A 203 -1.40 21.93 4.73
N ARG A 204 -0.63 21.47 5.72
CA ARG A 204 0.01 22.35 6.72
C ARG A 204 1.16 23.21 6.19
N LYS A 205 1.58 23.02 4.93
CA LYS A 205 2.72 23.74 4.35
C LYS A 205 2.33 24.90 3.44
N GLN A 206 1.06 25.26 3.35
CA GLN A 206 0.63 26.47 2.65
C GLN A 206 0.46 27.61 3.66
N PRO A 207 1.38 28.58 3.69
CA PRO A 207 1.19 29.84 4.41
C PRO A 207 0.11 30.69 3.74
#